data_AF-A0AA92TTV4-F1
#
_entry.id   AF-A0AA92TTV4-F1
#
_cell.length_a   1.000
_cell.length_b   1.000
_cell.length_c   1.000
_cell.angle_alpha   90.00
_cell.angle_beta   90.00
_cell.angle_gamma   90.00
#
_symmetry.space_group_name_H-M   'P 1'
#
loop_
_entity.id
_entity.type
_entity.pdbx_description
1 polymer ?
#
loop_
_entity_poly.entity_id
_entity_poly.type
_entity_poly.pdbx_seq_one_letter_code
_entity_poly.pdbx_strand_id
1 'polypeptide(L)'
;MEVYYTGVIIAVSTFLIIGIFHPIVMKTEYYTGTRYWWVFLVAGIICIGAAFLVANVLFSAILGVVGASSLWSIGELFEQRQRCEKGWFPKNPKRIGTGYYRDEAKSKHESV
;
A
#
# COMPACT_ATOMS: atom_id res chain seq x y z
N MET A 1 26.04 -19.37 -24.94
CA MET A 1 25.76 -18.58 -23.71
C MET A 1 24.29 -18.77 -23.39
N GLU A 2 23.97 -19.46 -22.30
CA GLU A 2 22.60 -19.46 -21.80
C GLU A 2 22.34 -18.11 -21.13
N VAL A 3 21.35 -17.39 -21.63
CA VAL A 3 20.96 -16.09 -21.10
C VAL A 3 19.84 -16.31 -20.08
N TYR A 4 20.08 -15.94 -18.83
CA TYR A 4 19.11 -16.13 -17.74
C TYR A 4 18.12 -14.96 -17.67
N TYR A 5 17.07 -15.02 -18.49
CA TYR A 5 16.03 -13.98 -18.54
C TYR A 5 15.18 -13.90 -17.27
N THR A 6 15.07 -14.98 -16.50
CA THR A 6 14.20 -15.07 -15.32
C THR A 6 14.48 -13.97 -14.30
N GLY A 7 15.75 -13.66 -14.02
CA GLY A 7 16.11 -12.60 -13.07
C GLY A 7 15.68 -11.21 -13.55
N VAL A 8 15.88 -10.92 -14.84
CA VAL A 8 15.47 -9.63 -15.45
C VAL A 8 13.94 -9.50 -15.44
N ILE A 9 13.22 -10.57 -15.77
CA ILE A 9 11.75 -10.60 -15.76
C ILE A 9 11.23 -10.36 -14.34
N ILE A 10 11.82 -10.98 -13.32
CA ILE A 10 11.45 -10.75 -11.91
C ILE A 10 11.69 -9.29 -11.53
N ALA A 11 12.84 -8.71 -11.90
CA ALA A 11 13.17 -7.33 -11.57
C ALA A 11 12.18 -6.32 -12.18
N VAL A 12 11.89 -6.46 -13.48
CA VAL A 12 10.91 -5.60 -14.17
C VAL A 12 9.51 -5.79 -13.59
N SER A 13 9.10 -7.04 -13.35
CA SER A 13 7.80 -7.33 -12.74
C SER A 13 7.68 -6.72 -11.36
N THR A 14 8.72 -6.80 -10.54
CA THR A 14 8.76 -6.23 -9.19
C THR A 14 8.59 -4.72 -9.21
N PHE A 15 9.34 -4.05 -10.09
CA PHE A 15 9.24 -2.60 -10.22
C PHE A 15 7.84 -2.16 -10.65
N LEU A 16 7.22 -2.87 -11.60
CA LEU A 16 5.84 -2.61 -12.03
C LEU A 16 4.83 -2.84 -10.91
N ILE A 17 4.96 -3.92 -10.15
CA ILE A 17 4.08 -4.23 -9.02
C ILE A 17 4.14 -3.09 -7.99
N ILE A 18 5.33 -2.74 -7.52
CA ILE A 18 5.51 -1.65 -6.55
C ILE A 18 4.95 -0.34 -7.11
N GLY A 19 5.28 -0.01 -8.37
CA GLY A 19 4.80 1.19 -9.05
C GLY A 19 3.28 1.26 -9.18
N ILE A 20 2.57 0.13 -9.29
CA ILE A 20 1.10 0.06 -9.34
C ILE A 20 0.49 0.15 -7.94
N PHE A 21 1.11 -0.46 -6.92
CA PHE A 21 0.60 -0.43 -5.55
C PHE A 21 0.57 0.99 -4.95
N HIS A 22 1.55 1.86 -5.29
CA HIS A 22 1.56 3.25 -4.82
C HIS A 22 0.26 4.03 -5.20
N PRO A 23 -0.15 4.12 -6.49
CA PRO A 23 -1.43 4.71 -6.88
C PRO A 23 -2.64 4.04 -6.24
N ILE A 24 -2.62 2.71 -6.05
CA ILE A 24 -3.72 1.97 -5.42
C ILE A 24 -3.90 2.44 -3.98
N VAL A 25 -2.82 2.56 -3.20
CA VAL A 25 -2.86 3.04 -1.82
C VAL A 25 -3.37 4.47 -1.75
N MET A 26 -2.85 5.37 -2.59
CA MET A 26 -3.30 6.76 -2.62
C MET A 26 -4.79 6.88 -2.95
N LYS A 27 -5.28 6.12 -3.94
CA LYS A 27 -6.72 6.10 -4.25
C LYS A 27 -7.53 5.49 -3.11
N THR A 28 -7.03 4.44 -2.46
CA THR A 28 -7.73 3.80 -1.35
C THR A 28 -7.89 4.78 -0.17
N GLU A 29 -6.84 5.51 0.19
CA GLU A 29 -6.90 6.59 1.19
C GLU A 29 -7.88 7.68 0.75
N TYR A 30 -7.77 8.15 -0.49
CA TYR A 30 -8.60 9.24 -0.98
C TYR A 30 -10.10 8.90 -0.93
N TYR A 31 -10.50 7.74 -1.46
CA TYR A 31 -11.91 7.36 -1.55
C TYR A 31 -12.45 6.78 -0.25
N THR A 32 -11.72 5.88 0.41
CA THR A 32 -12.23 5.15 1.58
C THR A 32 -11.54 5.50 2.89
N GLY A 33 -10.38 6.14 2.84
CA GLY A 33 -9.53 6.35 3.99
C GLY A 33 -8.83 5.06 4.43
N THR A 34 -8.43 5.00 5.70
CA THR A 34 -7.70 3.85 6.28
C THR A 34 -8.60 2.67 6.67
N ARG A 35 -9.90 2.69 6.34
CA ARG A 35 -10.87 1.68 6.83
C ARG A 35 -10.63 0.27 6.26
N TYR A 36 -10.17 0.18 5.01
CA TYR A 36 -9.97 -1.11 4.31
C TYR A 36 -8.52 -1.62 4.37
N TRP A 37 -7.75 -1.22 5.38
CA TRP A 37 -6.38 -1.72 5.59
C TRP A 37 -6.33 -3.26 5.67
N TRP A 38 -7.37 -3.90 6.21
CA TRP A 38 -7.46 -5.36 6.36
C TRP A 38 -7.53 -6.10 5.00
N VAL A 39 -8.02 -5.44 3.94
CA VAL A 39 -8.06 -6.05 2.60
C VAL A 39 -6.64 -6.31 2.09
N PHE A 40 -5.73 -5.35 2.31
CA PHE A 40 -4.31 -5.50 1.98
C PHE A 40 -3.64 -6.58 2.84
N LEU A 41 -4.04 -6.72 4.10
CA LEU A 41 -3.54 -7.78 4.99
C LEU A 41 -3.95 -9.16 4.48
N VAL A 42 -5.23 -9.36 4.19
CA VAL A 42 -5.77 -10.62 3.70
C VAL A 42 -5.16 -10.97 2.34
N ALA A 43 -5.09 -10.02 1.41
CA ALA A 43 -4.44 -10.22 0.12
C ALA A 43 -2.96 -10.60 0.28
N GLY A 44 -2.23 -9.92 1.17
CA GLY A 44 -0.84 -10.21 1.48
C GLY A 44 -0.62 -11.65 1.97
N ILE A 45 -1.41 -12.08 2.95
CA ILE A 45 -1.33 -13.44 3.51
C ILE A 45 -1.66 -14.50 2.45
N ILE A 46 -2.71 -14.28 1.65
CA ILE A 46 -3.09 -15.21 0.58
C ILE A 46 -1.97 -15.32 -0.46
N CYS A 47 -1.40 -14.19 -0.90
CA CYS A 47 -0.31 -14.20 -1.89
C CYS A 47 0.96 -14.87 -1.36
N ILE A 48 1.35 -14.61 -0.11
CA ILE A 48 2.52 -15.26 0.51
C ILE A 48 2.27 -16.77 0.69
N GLY A 49 1.08 -17.14 1.17
CA GLY A 49 0.69 -18.55 1.29
C GLY A 49 0.71 -19.27 -0.06
N ALA A 50 0.19 -18.64 -1.10
CA ALA A 50 0.24 -19.16 -2.47
C ALA A 50 1.68 -19.27 -3.00
N ALA A 51 2.56 -18.33 -2.66
CA ALA A 51 3.96 -18.35 -3.09
C ALA A 51 4.70 -19.61 -2.62
N PHE A 52 4.41 -20.11 -1.41
CA PHE A 52 4.97 -21.37 -0.90
C PHE A 52 4.47 -22.63 -1.64
N LEU A 53 3.31 -22.56 -2.27
CA LEU A 53 2.69 -23.69 -2.99
C LEU A 53 3.09 -23.76 -4.47
N VAL A 54 3.74 -22.73 -5.00
CA VAL A 54 4.11 -22.63 -6.42
C VAL A 54 5.55 -23.10 -6.63
N ALA A 55 5.71 -24.22 -7.35
CA ALA A 55 7.02 -24.80 -7.65
C ALA A 55 7.85 -23.95 -8.64
N ASN A 56 7.21 -23.12 -9.46
CA ASN A 56 7.90 -22.27 -10.42
C ASN A 56 8.44 -21.01 -9.73
N VAL A 57 9.77 -20.87 -9.71
CA VAL A 57 10.48 -19.77 -9.05
C VAL A 57 10.02 -18.38 -9.53
N LEU A 58 9.72 -18.22 -10.82
CA LEU A 58 9.25 -16.94 -11.37
C LEU A 58 7.90 -16.54 -10.76
N PHE A 59 6.94 -17.45 -10.77
CA PHE A 59 5.59 -17.19 -10.26
C PHE A 59 5.57 -17.12 -8.73
N SER A 60 6.36 -17.96 -8.05
CA SER A 60 6.55 -17.89 -6.60
C SER A 60 7.14 -16.55 -6.17
N ALA A 61 8.17 -16.05 -6.87
CA ALA A 61 8.76 -14.75 -6.62
C ALA A 61 7.77 -13.59 -6.86
N ILE A 62 7.02 -13.61 -7.97
CA ILE A 62 6.00 -12.60 -8.26
C ILE A 62 4.93 -12.57 -7.17
N LEU A 63 4.41 -13.73 -6.75
CA LEU A 63 3.43 -13.82 -5.65
C LEU A 63 3.99 -13.31 -4.33
N GLY A 64 5.25 -13.65 -4.01
CA GLY A 64 5.94 -13.14 -2.84
C GLY A 64 6.07 -11.61 -2.86
N VAL A 65 6.44 -11.04 -4.01
CA VAL A 65 6.52 -9.58 -4.20
C VAL A 65 5.15 -8.92 -4.08
N VAL A 66 4.11 -9.44 -4.73
CA VAL A 66 2.73 -8.92 -4.60
C VAL A 66 2.27 -8.99 -3.14
N GLY A 67 2.57 -10.09 -2.44
CA GLY A 67 2.25 -10.27 -1.03
C GLY A 67 2.95 -9.24 -0.15
N ALA A 68 4.26 -9.08 -0.32
CA ALA A 68 5.05 -8.09 0.41
C ALA A 68 4.61 -6.64 0.10
N SER A 69 4.36 -6.31 -1.17
CA SER A 69 3.85 -4.98 -1.57
C SER A 69 2.46 -4.71 -0.99
N SER A 70 1.60 -5.72 -0.88
CA SER A 70 0.28 -5.59 -0.23
C SER A 70 0.43 -5.29 1.25
N LEU A 71 1.32 -6.00 1.96
CA LEU A 71 1.55 -5.74 3.39
C LEU A 71 2.18 -4.36 3.61
N TRP A 72 3.16 -3.97 2.79
CA TRP A 72 3.78 -2.64 2.83
C TRP A 72 2.75 -1.51 2.62
N SER A 73 1.81 -1.74 1.70
CA SER A 73 0.73 -0.80 1.38
C SER A 73 -0.14 -0.41 2.57
N ILE A 74 -0.20 -1.26 3.61
CA ILE A 74 -0.89 -0.93 4.87
C ILE A 74 -0.18 0.25 5.56
N GLY A 75 1.14 0.18 5.72
CA GLY A 75 1.93 1.25 6.32
C GLY A 75 1.85 2.54 5.51
N GLU A 76 2.00 2.41 4.19
CA GLU A 76 1.87 3.53 3.25
C GLU A 76 0.49 4.19 3.35
N LEU A 77 -0.58 3.42 3.55
CA LEU A 77 -1.95 3.97 3.70
C LEU A 77 -2.07 4.88 4.93
N PHE A 78 -1.50 4.47 6.06
CA PHE A 78 -1.50 5.28 7.29
C PHE A 78 -0.58 6.49 7.17
N GLU A 79 0.59 6.33 6.55
CA GLU A 79 1.51 7.43 6.32
C GLU A 79 0.92 8.46 5.35
N GLN A 80 0.22 8.00 4.30
CA GLN A 80 -0.47 8.87 3.35
C GLN A 80 -1.53 9.72 4.04
N ARG A 81 -2.29 9.14 4.98
CA ARG A 81 -3.22 9.92 5.82
C ARG A 81 -2.48 11.02 6.59
N GLN A 82 -1.34 10.72 7.22
CA GLN A 82 -0.55 11.73 7.95
C GLN A 82 0.00 12.81 7.01
N ARG A 83 0.41 12.44 5.78
CA ARG A 83 0.86 13.40 4.76
C ARG A 83 -0.28 14.30 4.29
N CYS A 84 -1.48 13.76 4.15
CA CYS A 84 -2.70 14.54 3.90
C CYS A 84 -3.00 15.48 5.09
N GLU A 85 -2.88 15.00 6.34
CA GLU A 85 -3.08 15.81 7.56
C GLU A 85 -2.13 17.02 7.60
N LYS A 86 -0.84 16.79 7.31
CA LYS A 86 0.22 17.82 7.19
C LYS A 86 0.05 18.77 5.99
N GLY A 87 -0.91 18.51 5.11
CA GLY A 87 -1.18 19.33 3.93
C GLY A 87 -0.22 19.11 2.75
N TRP A 88 0.60 18.05 2.76
CA TRP A 88 1.50 17.72 1.65
C TRP A 88 0.73 17.17 0.44
N PHE A 89 -0.44 16.57 0.69
CA PHE A 89 -1.35 16.08 -0.34
C PHE A 89 -2.77 16.63 -0.13
N PRO A 90 -3.55 16.81 -1.21
CA PRO A 90 -4.91 17.32 -1.11
C PRO A 90 -5.81 16.35 -0.34
N LYS A 91 -6.39 16.84 0.75
CA LYS A 91 -7.40 16.13 1.54
C LYS A 91 -8.66 15.93 0.69
N ASN A 92 -9.33 14.78 0.83
CA ASN A 92 -10.64 14.60 0.21
C ASN A 92 -11.66 15.54 0.88
N PRO A 93 -12.30 16.47 0.14
CA PRO A 93 -13.27 17.41 0.71
C PRO A 93 -14.42 16.72 1.46
N LYS A 94 -14.82 15.53 1.04
CA LYS A 94 -15.90 14.74 1.67
C LYS A 94 -15.57 14.27 3.09
N ARG A 95 -14.30 14.33 3.51
CA ARG A 95 -13.83 13.85 4.82
C ARG A 95 -13.44 14.99 5.76
N ILE A 96 -13.37 16.22 5.27
CA ILE A 96 -13.12 17.40 6.09
C ILE A 96 -14.34 17.62 7.00
N GLY A 97 -14.12 17.86 8.30
CA GLY A 97 -15.18 18.04 9.30
C GLY A 97 -15.81 16.76 9.86
N THR A 98 -15.44 15.58 9.35
CA THR A 98 -15.92 14.28 9.86
C THR A 98 -15.15 13.75 11.06
N GLY A 99 -14.09 14.47 11.50
CA GLY A 99 -13.12 14.00 12.50
C GLY A 99 -12.13 12.95 11.98
N TYR A 100 -12.18 12.60 10.68
CA TYR A 100 -11.26 11.64 10.08
C TYR A 100 -9.82 12.18 9.98
N TYR A 101 -9.64 13.39 9.45
CA TYR A 101 -8.35 14.08 9.53
C TYR A 101 -8.24 14.76 10.89
N ARG A 102 -7.11 14.61 11.57
CA ARG A 102 -6.89 15.36 12.81
C ARG A 102 -6.74 16.85 12.48
N ASP A 103 -7.67 17.66 12.97
CA ASP A 103 -7.57 19.12 12.86
C ASP A 103 -6.54 19.61 13.89
N GLU A 104 -5.36 20.07 13.42
CA GLU A 104 -4.29 20.57 14.30
C GLU A 104 -4.79 21.69 15.24
N ALA A 105 -5.76 22.49 14.77
CA ALA A 105 -6.39 23.57 15.54
C ALA A 105 -7.12 23.10 16.81
N LYS A 106 -7.70 21.88 16.83
CA LYS A 106 -8.30 21.31 18.06
C LYS A 106 -7.25 20.76 19.02
N SER A 107 -6.16 20.17 18.51
CA SER A 107 -5.14 19.54 19.36
C SER A 107 -4.41 20.52 20.26
N LYS A 108 -4.22 21.77 19.81
CA LYS A 108 -3.52 22.82 20.55
C LYS A 108 -4.35 23.45 21.67
N HIS A 109 -5.68 23.25 21.64
CA HIS A 109 -6.61 23.79 22.64
C HIS A 109 -6.94 22.78 23.75
N GLU A 110 -6.74 21.49 23.49
CA GLU A 110 -6.99 20.40 24.45
C GLU A 110 -5.75 20.06 25.30
N SER A 111 -4.59 20.64 24.96
CA SER A 111 -3.32 20.50 25.67
C SER A 111 -2.96 21.69 26.56
N VAL A 112 -3.94 22.56 26.87
CA VAL A 112 -3.79 23.75 27.75
C VAL A 112 -4.71 23.61 28.95
#